data_AF-F0XXB5-F1
#
_entry.id   AF-F0XXB5-F1
#
_cell.length_a   1.000
_cell.length_b   1.000
_cell.length_c   1.000
_cell.angle_alpha   90.00
_cell.angle_beta   90.00
_cell.angle_gamma   90.00
#
_symmetry.space_group_name_H-M   'P 1'
#
loop_
_entity.id
_entity.type
_entity.pdbx_description
1 polymer ?
#
loop_
_entity_poly.entity_id
_entity_poly.type
_entity_poly.pdbx_seq_one_letter_code
_entity_poly.pdbx_strand_id
1 'polypeptide(L)'
;KKVGMLVGGTGIAPMLQALHAILGTADDATEVTILYGSRSSDNILAKATLDDWSASHAQLTVVHVLSHEPEGSASPHARGFIDEKLVEDHLPKPGDDALLFVCGPPPLYDALCGP
;
A
#
# COMPACT_ATOMS: atom_id res chain seq x y z
N LYS A 1 1.75 -9.33 -14.78
CA LYS A 1 1.77 -7.89 -14.44
C LYS A 1 1.88 -7.74 -12.94
N LYS A 2 2.66 -6.77 -12.46
CA LYS A 2 2.87 -6.50 -11.04
C LYS A 2 2.63 -5.02 -10.78
N VAL A 3 1.82 -4.72 -9.77
CA VAL A 3 1.44 -3.36 -9.40
C VAL A 3 1.94 -3.08 -7.99
N GLY A 4 2.76 -2.06 -7.84
CA GLY A 4 3.09 -1.47 -6.55
C GLY A 4 2.26 -0.21 -6.32
N MET A 5 1.72 -0.04 -5.11
CA MET A 5 0.99 1.16 -4.72
C MET A 5 1.64 1.79 -3.48
N LEU A 6 2.13 3.02 -3.65
CA LEU A 6 2.62 3.88 -2.57
C LEU A 6 1.50 4.82 -2.14
N VAL A 7 1.03 4.65 -0.91
CA VAL A 7 -0.20 5.28 -0.45
C VAL A 7 0.03 6.03 0.85
N GLY A 8 -0.45 7.27 0.92
CA GLY A 8 -0.45 8.07 2.14
C GLY A 8 -1.82 8.63 2.47
N GLY A 9 -2.33 8.36 3.67
CA GLY A 9 -3.59 8.93 4.17
C GLY A 9 -4.78 8.71 3.23
N THR A 10 -5.42 9.80 2.78
CA THR A 10 -6.60 9.76 1.89
C THR A 10 -6.27 9.34 0.45
N GLY A 11 -4.99 9.21 0.10
CA GLY A 11 -4.56 8.68 -1.21
C GLY A 11 -5.00 7.24 -1.48
N ILE A 12 -5.58 6.56 -0.49
CA ILE A 12 -6.18 5.23 -0.64
C ILE A 12 -7.41 5.24 -1.56
N ALA A 13 -8.13 6.36 -1.70
CA ALA A 13 -9.38 6.42 -2.47
C ALA A 13 -9.24 5.96 -3.94
N PRO A 14 -8.29 6.48 -4.75
CA PRO A 14 -8.09 5.97 -6.11
C PRO A 14 -7.59 4.51 -6.12
N MET A 15 -6.85 4.08 -5.10
CA MET A 15 -6.32 2.71 -5.03
C MET A 15 -7.43 1.69 -4.78
N LEU A 16 -8.42 2.01 -3.95
CA LEU A 16 -9.59 1.14 -3.75
C LEU A 16 -10.35 0.89 -5.06
N GLN A 17 -10.44 1.90 -5.93
CA GLN A 17 -11.09 1.74 -7.24
C GLN A 17 -10.27 0.82 -8.16
N ALA A 18 -8.94 1.02 -8.21
CA ALA A 18 -8.06 0.16 -9.00
C ALA A 18 -8.08 -1.29 -8.49
N LEU A 19 -8.00 -1.49 -7.18
CA LEU A 19 -8.11 -2.81 -6.55
C LEU A 19 -9.45 -3.46 -6.84
N HIS A 20 -10.56 -2.73 -6.71
CA HIS A 20 -11.87 -3.28 -7.00
C HIS A 20 -11.98 -3.79 -8.44
N ALA A 21 -11.41 -3.07 -9.40
CA ALA A 21 -11.36 -3.50 -10.79
C ALA A 21 -10.49 -4.75 -11.00
N ILE A 22 -9.28 -4.77 -10.41
CA ILE A 22 -8.34 -5.91 -10.53
C ILE A 22 -8.94 -7.17 -9.88
N LEU A 23 -9.36 -7.06 -8.62
CA LEU A 23 -9.85 -8.19 -7.82
C LEU A 23 -11.25 -8.65 -8.24
N GLY A 24 -12.05 -7.75 -8.82
CA GLY A 24 -13.39 -8.08 -9.33
C GLY A 24 -13.41 -8.73 -10.71
N THR A 25 -12.25 -8.82 -11.39
CA THR A 25 -12.16 -9.43 -12.73
C THR A 25 -11.76 -10.89 -12.60
N ALA A 26 -12.62 -11.79 -13.10
CA ALA A 26 -12.32 -13.22 -13.13
C ALA A 26 -11.05 -13.49 -13.95
N ASP A 27 -10.21 -14.40 -13.45
CA ASP A 27 -8.95 -14.82 -14.07
C ASP A 27 -7.87 -13.71 -14.21
N ASP A 28 -8.05 -12.53 -13.59
CA ASP A 28 -6.98 -11.53 -13.52
C ASP A 28 -5.90 -11.97 -12.52
N ALA A 29 -4.71 -12.28 -13.03
CA ALA A 29 -3.57 -12.73 -12.23
C ALA A 29 -2.59 -11.59 -11.85
N THR A 30 -3.03 -10.32 -11.90
CA THR A 30 -2.19 -9.19 -11.52
C THR A 30 -1.86 -9.23 -10.03
N GLU A 31 -0.57 -9.34 -9.72
CA GLU A 31 -0.05 -9.23 -8.35
C GLU A 31 -0.03 -7.77 -7.93
N VAL A 32 -0.57 -7.46 -6.75
CA VAL A 32 -0.65 -6.10 -6.22
C VAL A 32 -0.08 -6.04 -4.80
N THR A 33 0.86 -5.14 -4.59
CA THR A 33 1.37 -4.81 -3.24
C THR A 33 1.09 -3.35 -2.91
N ILE A 34 0.57 -3.10 -1.72
CA ILE A 34 0.31 -1.74 -1.19
C ILE A 34 1.21 -1.49 0.00
N LEU A 35 2.01 -0.42 -0.07
CA LEU A 35 2.63 0.19 1.11
C LEU A 35 1.74 1.38 1.53
N TYR A 36 1.02 1.21 2.64
CA TYR A 36 0.03 2.19 3.09
C TYR A 36 0.47 2.90 4.38
N GLY A 37 0.93 4.14 4.22
CA GLY A 37 1.29 5.05 5.29
C GLY A 37 0.07 5.69 5.96
N SER A 38 -0.04 5.51 7.28
CA SER A 38 -1.03 6.14 8.17
C SER A 38 -0.34 6.74 9.40
N ARG A 39 -1.06 7.56 10.18
CA ARG A 39 -0.51 8.12 11.44
C ARG A 39 -0.51 7.06 12.54
N SER A 40 -1.65 6.47 12.83
CA SER A 40 -1.83 5.36 13.76
C SER A 40 -2.76 4.30 13.17
N SER A 41 -2.91 3.17 13.86
CA SER A 41 -3.80 2.07 13.48
C SER A 41 -5.25 2.54 13.31
N ASP A 42 -5.70 3.47 14.16
CA ASP A 42 -7.05 4.06 14.11
C ASP A 42 -7.25 5.00 12.91
N ASN A 43 -6.16 5.40 12.23
CA ASN A 43 -6.21 6.29 11.08
C ASN A 43 -6.10 5.53 9.74
N ILE A 44 -6.05 4.20 9.77
CA ILE A 44 -6.08 3.39 8.55
C ILE A 44 -7.49 3.46 7.97
N LEU A 45 -7.65 4.23 6.90
CA LEU A 45 -8.93 4.33 6.20
C LEU A 45 -9.21 3.04 5.43
N ALA A 46 -10.47 2.61 5.41
CA ALA A 46 -10.92 1.38 4.76
C ALA A 46 -10.20 0.10 5.24
N LYS A 47 -9.69 0.10 6.49
CA LYS A 47 -8.93 -1.04 7.04
C LYS A 47 -9.65 -2.37 6.89
N ALA A 48 -10.91 -2.46 7.33
CA ALA A 48 -11.69 -3.70 7.25
C ALA A 48 -11.80 -4.21 5.81
N THR A 49 -12.07 -3.33 4.84
CA THR A 49 -12.12 -3.68 3.42
C THR A 49 -10.80 -4.21 2.89
N LEU A 50 -9.67 -3.57 3.25
CA LEU A 50 -8.34 -4.01 2.84
C LEU A 50 -7.95 -5.35 3.47
N ASP A 51 -8.25 -5.54 4.76
CA ASP A 51 -8.02 -6.80 5.47
C ASP A 51 -8.83 -7.94 4.81
N ASP A 52 -10.12 -7.71 4.55
CA ASP A 52 -11.00 -8.69 3.91
C ASP A 52 -10.52 -9.06 2.50
N TRP A 53 -10.12 -8.06 1.70
CA TRP A 53 -9.60 -8.27 0.35
C TRP A 53 -8.27 -9.01 0.34
N SER A 54 -7.33 -8.65 1.21
CA SER A 54 -6.03 -9.32 1.30
C SER A 54 -6.17 -10.76 1.82
N ALA A 55 -7.13 -11.02 2.72
CA ALA A 55 -7.43 -12.38 3.18
C ALA A 55 -8.10 -13.24 2.10
N SER A 56 -8.90 -12.65 1.22
CA SER A 56 -9.66 -13.37 0.20
C SER A 56 -8.92 -13.53 -1.13
N HIS A 57 -7.93 -12.68 -1.42
CA HIS A 57 -7.21 -12.66 -2.69
C HIS A 57 -5.71 -12.80 -2.47
N ALA A 58 -5.17 -13.97 -2.78
CA ALA A 58 -3.73 -14.27 -2.61
C ALA A 58 -2.81 -13.35 -3.42
N GLN A 59 -3.32 -12.69 -4.47
CA GLN A 59 -2.57 -11.74 -5.29
C GLN A 59 -2.46 -10.34 -4.66
N LEU A 60 -3.18 -10.04 -3.57
CA LEU A 60 -3.12 -8.74 -2.89
C LEU A 60 -2.35 -8.85 -1.57
N THR A 61 -1.25 -8.10 -1.48
CA THR A 61 -0.50 -7.88 -0.24
C THR A 61 -0.68 -6.43 0.24
N VAL A 62 -1.07 -6.25 1.51
CA VAL A 62 -1.19 -4.93 2.15
C VAL A 62 -0.21 -4.81 3.31
N VAL A 63 0.67 -3.81 3.25
CA VAL A 63 1.64 -3.51 4.30
C VAL A 63 1.32 -2.13 4.87
N HIS A 64 0.88 -2.10 6.13
CA HIS A 64 0.62 -0.85 6.85
C HIS A 64 1.90 -0.32 7.50
N VAL A 65 2.12 0.99 7.37
CA VAL A 65 3.27 1.71 7.95
C VAL A 65 2.75 2.89 8.76
N LEU A 66 3.08 2.94 10.05
CA LEU A 66 2.49 3.86 11.02
C LEU A 66 3.51 4.85 11.57
N SER A 67 3.37 6.12 11.19
CA SER A 67 4.35 7.17 11.52
C SER A 67 4.31 7.68 12.96
N HIS A 68 3.16 7.57 13.62
CA HIS A 68 2.88 8.12 14.95
C HIS A 68 2.07 7.16 15.81
N GLU A 69 2.23 5.85 15.59
CA GLU A 69 1.60 4.84 16.45
C GLU A 69 2.16 4.98 17.88
N PRO A 70 1.30 5.05 18.92
CA PRO A 70 1.76 5.22 20.28
C PRO A 70 2.82 4.19 20.70
N GLU A 71 3.81 4.65 21.48
CA GLU A 71 4.74 3.76 22.16
C GLU A 71 3.96 2.82 23.09
N GLY A 72 4.33 1.53 23.08
CA GLY A 72 3.61 0.49 23.84
C GLY A 72 2.35 -0.06 23.18
N SER A 73 1.90 0.49 22.04
CA SER A 73 0.83 -0.14 21.25
C SER A 73 1.24 -1.52 20.75
N ALA A 74 0.32 -2.49 20.86
CA ALA A 74 0.48 -3.86 20.36
C ALA A 74 0.23 -3.99 18.85
N SER A 75 0.15 -2.87 18.12
CA SER A 75 -0.02 -2.89 16.66
C SER A 75 1.10 -3.74 16.00
N PRO A 76 0.74 -4.72 15.16
CA PRO A 76 1.72 -5.57 14.47
C PRO A 76 2.31 -4.92 13.22
N HIS A 77 1.88 -3.69 12.89
CA HIS A 77 2.25 -3.00 11.66
C HIS A 77 3.63 -2.34 11.74
N ALA A 78 4.24 -2.09 10.59
CA ALA A 78 5.53 -1.40 10.52
C ALA A 78 5.40 0.01 11.13
N ARG A 79 6.45 0.47 11.80
CA ARG A 79 6.49 1.80 12.44
C ARG A 79 7.44 2.73 11.67
N GLY A 80 7.12 4.02 11.66
CA GLY A 80 7.89 5.04 10.95
C GLY A 80 7.26 5.46 9.63
N PHE A 81 8.09 5.84 8.66
CA PHE A 81 7.66 6.24 7.32
C PHE A 81 8.01 5.13 6.31
N ILE A 82 7.38 5.17 5.14
CA ILE A 82 7.78 4.30 4.03
C ILE A 82 9.20 4.69 3.64
N ASP A 83 10.11 3.72 3.66
CA ASP A 83 11.53 3.90 3.38
C ASP A 83 12.01 3.01 2.22
N GLU A 84 13.27 3.19 1.84
CA GLU A 84 13.93 2.43 0.76
C GLU A 84 13.83 0.93 1.00
N LYS A 85 14.04 0.48 2.25
CA LYS A 85 14.00 -0.94 2.59
C LYS A 85 12.62 -1.54 2.34
N LEU A 86 11.56 -0.89 2.80
CA LEU A 86 10.19 -1.36 2.57
C LEU A 86 9.85 -1.39 1.07
N VAL A 87 10.33 -0.40 0.31
CA VAL A 87 10.17 -0.37 -1.14
C VAL A 87 10.87 -1.57 -1.80
N GLU A 88 12.13 -1.82 -1.46
CA GLU A 88 12.91 -2.94 -2.03
C GLU A 88 12.35 -4.31 -1.65
N ASP A 89 11.86 -4.47 -0.42
CA ASP A 89 11.36 -5.75 0.09
C ASP A 89 9.99 -6.12 -0.52
N HIS A 90 9.15 -5.12 -0.83
CA HIS A 90 7.72 -5.35 -1.12
C HIS A 90 7.26 -4.95 -2.53
N LEU A 91 7.86 -3.94 -3.14
CA LEU A 91 7.40 -3.42 -4.44
C LEU A 91 8.07 -4.17 -5.60
N PRO A 92 7.40 -4.22 -6.78
CA PRO A 92 7.97 -4.88 -7.94
C PRO A 92 9.26 -4.18 -8.39
N LYS A 93 10.25 -4.99 -8.76
CA LYS A 93 11.47 -4.49 -9.41
C LYS A 93 11.14 -3.83 -10.76
N PRO A 94 11.94 -2.84 -11.20
CA PRO A 94 11.78 -2.24 -12.52
C PRO A 94 11.77 -3.30 -13.63
N GLY A 95 10.82 -3.18 -14.56
CA GLY A 95 10.67 -4.08 -15.70
C GLY A 95 9.39 -3.79 -16.48
N ASP A 96 9.26 -4.38 -17.67
CA ASP A 96 8.17 -4.07 -18.62
C ASP A 96 6.77 -4.44 -18.09
N ASP A 97 6.70 -5.37 -17.14
CA ASP A 97 5.45 -5.82 -16.51
C ASP A 97 5.15 -5.16 -15.16
N ALA A 98 5.95 -4.17 -14.74
CA ALA A 98 5.82 -3.49 -13.46
C ALA A 98 5.17 -2.10 -13.62
N LEU A 99 4.15 -1.83 -12.80
CA LEU A 99 3.51 -0.52 -12.69
C LEU A 99 3.58 -0.03 -11.24
N LEU A 100 3.91 1.25 -11.05
CA LEU A 100 3.90 1.90 -9.75
C LEU A 100 2.86 3.01 -9.74
N PHE A 101 1.95 2.95 -8.78
CA PHE A 101 0.99 4.02 -8.50
C PHE A 101 1.37 4.73 -7.21
N VAL A 102 1.26 6.06 -7.20
CA VAL A 102 1.60 6.88 -6.05
C VAL A 102 0.48 7.87 -5.78
N CYS A 103 -0.10 7.82 -4.58
CA CYS A 103 -1.09 8.80 -4.14
C CYS A 103 -0.97 9.10 -2.65
N GLY A 104 -0.76 10.36 -2.30
CA GLY A 104 -0.61 10.76 -0.91
C GLY A 104 -0.35 12.25 -0.73
N PRO A 105 0.17 12.66 0.43
CA PRO A 105 0.56 14.05 0.68
C PRO A 105 1.90 14.38 -0.02
N PRO A 106 2.22 15.67 -0.25
CA PRO A 106 3.46 16.08 -0.92
C PRO A 106 4.75 15.44 -0.38
N PRO A 107 4.96 15.29 0.95
CA PRO A 107 6.18 14.67 1.47
C PRO A 107 6.41 13.22 1.02
N LEU A 108 5.35 12.49 0.67
CA LEU A 108 5.48 11.13 0.13
C LEU A 108 6.07 11.16 -1.28
N TYR A 109 5.66 12.12 -2.10
CA TYR A 109 6.22 12.31 -3.44
C TYR A 109 7.67 12.78 -3.36
N ASP A 110 7.95 13.78 -2.53
CA ASP A 110 9.31 14.33 -2.40
C ASP A 110 10.32 13.27 -1.92
N ALA A 111 9.88 12.29 -1.12
CA ALA A 111 10.72 11.23 -0.60
C ALA A 111 10.89 10.03 -1.54
N LEU A 112 9.86 9.68 -2.33
CA LEU A 112 9.79 8.40 -3.04
C LEU A 112 9.67 8.54 -4.56
N CYS A 113 9.36 9.72 -5.07
CA CYS A 113 9.32 9.99 -6.50
C CYS A 113 10.61 10.71 -6.90
N GLY A 114 11.28 10.18 -7.92
CA GLY A 114 12.46 10.83 -8.49
C GLY A 114 12.16 12.21 -9.09
N PRO A 115 13.21 12.95 -9.49
CA PRO A 115 13.08 14.26 -10.13
C PRO A 115 12.35 14.24 -11.47
#